data_AF-A0A9E2GCJ2-F1
#
_entry.id   AF-A0A9E2GCJ2-F1
#
_cell.length_a   1.000
_cell.length_b   1.000
_cell.length_c   1.000
_cell.angle_alpha   90.00
_cell.angle_beta   90.00
_cell.angle_gamma   90.00
#
_symmetry.space_group_name_H-M   'P 1'
#
loop_
_entity.id
_entity.type
_entity.pdbx_description
1 polymer ?
#
loop_
_entity_poly.entity_id
_entity_poly.type
_entity_poly.pdbx_seq_one_letter_code
_entity_poly.pdbx_strand_id
1 'polypeptide(L)' 'MGFIRRQEIQLAIKFLVWQYQKANITLPEQSALEQQAGKIVDDAHSIARERGRNVLSIIKELAADIKKNNI' A
#
# COMPACT_ATOMS: atom_id res chain seq x y z
N MET A 1 -5.02 -17.25 9.65
CA MET A 1 -3.85 -16.64 8.97
C MET A 1 -3.97 -15.11 8.98
N GLY A 2 -3.72 -14.45 10.12
CA GLY A 2 -4.02 -13.00 10.29
C GLY A 2 -2.85 -12.13 10.75
N PHE A 3 -1.67 -12.72 10.99
CA PHE A 3 -0.49 -11.99 11.45
C PHE A 3 0.29 -11.34 10.31
N ILE A 4 0.40 -12.04 9.17
CA ILE A 4 1.14 -11.55 7.99
C ILE A 4 0.43 -10.31 7.41
N ARG A 5 -0.90 -10.38 7.24
CA ARG A 5 -1.73 -9.26 6.74
C ARG A 5 -1.58 -7.98 7.54
N ARG A 6 -1.57 -8.05 8.89
CA ARG A 6 -1.41 -6.84 9.72
C ARG A 6 -0.03 -6.21 9.56
N GLN A 7 1.02 -7.03 9.44
CA GLN A 7 2.37 -6.53 9.20
C GLN A 7 2.49 -5.89 7.81
N GLU A 8 1.87 -6.49 6.80
CA GLU A 8 1.81 -5.94 5.44
C GLU A 8 1.07 -4.60 5.41
N ILE A 9 -0.04 -4.47 6.13
CA ILE A 9 -0.78 -3.20 6.25
C ILE A 9 0.10 -2.14 6.91
N GLN A 10 0.74 -2.45 8.04
CA GLN A 10 1.64 -1.52 8.72
C GLN A 10 2.82 -1.09 7.84
N LEU A 11 3.33 -2.01 7.01
CA LEU A 11 4.40 -1.72 6.07
C LEU A 11 3.90 -0.84 4.91
N ALA A 12 2.71 -1.13 4.38
CA ALA A 12 2.06 -0.31 3.35
C ALA A 12 1.76 1.12 3.86
N ILE A 13 1.31 1.28 5.11
CA ILE A 13 1.12 2.60 5.74
C ILE A 13 2.44 3.36 5.79
N LYS A 14 3.52 2.75 6.28
CA LYS A 14 4.85 3.37 6.32
C LYS A 14 5.31 3.79 4.92
N PHE A 15 5.05 2.95 3.93
CA PHE A 15 5.41 3.23 2.54
C PHE A 15 4.61 4.40 1.96
N LEU A 16 3.30 4.44 2.21
CA LEU A 16 2.43 5.56 1.84
C LEU A 16 2.91 6.86 2.51
N VAL A 17 3.11 6.85 3.84
CA VAL A 17 3.61 8.02 4.58
C VAL A 17 4.92 8.52 3.99
N TRP A 18 5.89 7.63 3.78
CA TRP A 18 7.17 7.99 3.16
C TRP A 18 6.98 8.58 1.75
N GLN A 19 6.08 8.03 0.95
CA GLN A 19 5.80 8.52 -0.39
C GLN A 19 5.13 9.90 -0.37
N TYR A 20 4.16 10.14 0.52
CA TYR A 20 3.53 11.46 0.70
C TYR A 20 4.55 12.51 1.17
N GLN A 21 5.43 12.14 2.12
CA GLN A 21 6.54 12.98 2.58
C GLN A 21 7.51 13.31 1.44
N LYS A 22 7.91 12.30 0.66
CA LYS A 22 8.80 12.47 -0.50
C LYS A 22 8.15 13.33 -1.59
N ALA A 23 6.84 13.23 -1.76
CA ALA A 23 6.08 14.02 -2.72
C ALA A 23 5.77 15.44 -2.22
N ASN A 24 6.08 15.75 -0.96
CA ASN A 24 5.75 17.02 -0.30
C ASN A 24 4.25 17.35 -0.32
N ILE A 25 3.41 16.31 -0.30
CA ILE A 25 1.94 16.40 -0.28
C ILE A 25 1.46 16.26 1.17
N THR A 26 0.40 16.97 1.53
CA THR A 26 -0.25 16.85 2.84
C THR A 26 -0.59 15.39 3.13
N LEU A 27 -0.13 14.89 4.28
CA LEU A 27 -0.47 13.54 4.72
C LEU A 27 -1.98 13.45 4.91
N PRO A 28 -2.68 12.50 4.25
CA PRO A 28 -4.09 12.28 4.51
C PRO A 28 -4.28 11.72 5.93
N GLU A 29 -5.50 11.82 6.44
CA GLU A 29 -5.82 11.36 7.79
C GLU A 29 -5.46 9.88 7.98
N GLN A 30 -5.12 9.52 9.23
CA GLN A 30 -4.65 8.18 9.56
C GLN A 30 -5.65 7.09 9.15
N SER A 31 -6.95 7.31 9.34
CA SER A 31 -7.98 6.37 8.90
C SER A 31 -8.05 6.22 7.37
N ALA A 32 -7.74 7.26 6.60
CA ALA A 32 -7.66 7.17 5.14
C ALA A 32 -6.42 6.37 4.70
N LEU A 33 -5.28 6.59 5.37
CA LEU A 33 -4.05 5.81 5.15
C LEU A 33 -4.26 4.33 5.47
N GLU A 34 -4.94 4.00 6.57
CA GLU A 34 -5.24 2.62 6.95
C GLU A 34 -6.17 1.93 5.96
N GLN A 35 -7.25 2.61 5.53
CA GLN A 35 -8.15 2.08 4.52
C GLN A 35 -7.43 1.85 3.19
N GLN A 36 -6.58 2.79 2.78
CA GLN A 36 -5.81 2.69 1.54
C GLN A 36 -4.77 1.58 1.60
N ALA A 37 -4.02 1.48 2.71
CA ALA A 37 -3.09 0.38 2.95
C ALA A 37 -3.79 -0.97 2.97
N GLY A 38 -4.98 -1.05 3.57
CA GLY A 38 -5.82 -2.24 3.57
C GLY A 38 -6.18 -2.72 2.16
N LYS A 39 -6.58 -1.78 1.28
CA LYS A 39 -6.87 -2.07 -0.13
C LYS A 39 -5.63 -2.53 -0.89
N ILE A 40 -4.50 -1.81 -0.76
CA ILE A 40 -3.23 -2.16 -1.42
C ILE A 40 -2.80 -3.58 -1.08
N VAL A 41 -2.92 -3.99 0.19
CA VAL A 41 -2.55 -5.34 0.62
C VAL A 41 -3.51 -6.38 0.04
N ASP A 42 -4.81 -6.09 -0.01
CA ASP A 42 -5.81 -7.00 -0.59
C ASP A 42 -5.59 -7.21 -2.10
N ASP A 43 -5.37 -6.12 -2.84
CA ASP A 43 -4.99 -6.14 -4.25
C ASP A 43 -3.67 -6.87 -4.47
N ALA A 44 -2.67 -6.63 -3.62
CA ALA A 44 -1.39 -7.31 -3.72
C ALA A 44 -1.50 -8.82 -3.50
N HIS A 45 -2.37 -9.28 -2.59
CA HIS A 45 -2.66 -10.70 -2.41
C HIS A 45 -3.38 -11.30 -3.63
N SER A 46 -4.35 -10.58 -4.21
CA SER A 46 -5.05 -11.00 -5.43
C SER A 46 -4.09 -11.14 -6.62
N ILE A 47 -3.27 -10.11 -6.87
CA ILE A 47 -2.28 -10.11 -7.94
C ILE A 47 -1.18 -11.17 -7.69
N ALA A 48 -0.75 -11.37 -6.45
CA ALA A 48 0.22 -12.40 -6.11
C ALA A 48 -0.35 -13.79 -6.39
N ARG A 49 -1.63 -14.01 -6.10
CA ARG A 49 -2.33 -15.27 -6.39
C ARG A 49 -2.49 -15.51 -7.89
N GLU A 50 -2.79 -14.47 -8.68
CA GLU A 50 -2.98 -14.59 -10.13
C GLU A 50 -1.65 -14.70 -10.90
N ARG A 51 -0.60 -13.97 -10.47
CA ARG A 51 0.66 -13.83 -11.21
C ARG A 51 1.85 -14.54 -10.57
N GLY A 52 1.68 -15.14 -9.38
CA GLY A 52 2.76 -15.80 -8.64
C GLY A 52 3.87 -14.86 -8.17
N ARG A 53 3.61 -13.55 -8.08
CA ARG A 53 4.62 -12.55 -7.68
C ARG A 53 4.64 -12.31 -6.17
N ASN A 54 5.77 -11.83 -5.66
CA ASN A 54 5.92 -11.50 -4.24
C ASN A 54 5.04 -10.32 -3.84
N VAL A 55 4.18 -10.52 -2.83
CA VAL A 55 3.22 -9.53 -2.30
C VAL A 55 3.89 -8.19 -1.97
N LEU A 56 5.08 -8.19 -1.37
CA LEU A 56 5.80 -6.96 -1.00
C LEU A 56 6.21 -6.14 -2.22
N SER A 57 6.54 -6.79 -3.34
CA SER A 57 6.90 -6.07 -4.57
C SER A 57 5.67 -5.40 -5.18
N ILE A 58 4.52 -6.09 -5.13
CA ILE A 58 3.25 -5.54 -5.62
C ILE A 58 2.77 -4.40 -4.72
N ILE A 59 2.86 -4.51 -3.40
CA ILE A 59 2.52 -3.43 -2.46
C ILE A 59 3.31 -2.15 -2.81
N LYS A 60 4.61 -2.26 -3.08
CA LYS A 60 5.43 -1.10 -3.46
C LYS A 60 5.01 -0.51 -4.80
N GLU A 61 4.69 -1.35 -5.78
CA GLU A 61 4.23 -0.92 -7.11
C GLU A 61 2.88 -0.20 -7.02
N LEU A 62 1.91 -0.78 -6.32
CA LEU A 62 0.59 -0.20 -6.08
C LEU A 62 0.66 1.10 -5.27
N ALA A 63 1.49 1.14 -4.22
CA ALA A 63 1.72 2.36 -3.47
C ALA A 63 2.30 3.46 -4.37
N ALA A 64 3.33 3.15 -5.16
CA ALA A 64 3.92 4.08 -6.09
C ALA A 64 2.92 4.61 -7.14
N ASP A 65 2.00 3.77 -7.61
CA ASP A 65 1.03 4.11 -8.65
C ASP A 65 -0.11 5.01 -8.16
N ILE A 66 -0.46 5.01 -6.87
CA ILE A 66 -1.50 5.89 -6.29
C ILE A 66 -1.27 7.37 -6.62
N LYS A 67 -0.02 7.81 -6.79
CA LYS A 67 0.31 9.17 -7.23
C LYS A 67 -0.20 9.47 -8.65
N LYS A 68 -0.18 8.46 -9.52
CA LYS A 68 -0.38 8.63 -10.97
C LYS A 68 -1.84 8.92 -11.34
N ASN A 69 -2.78 8.53 -10.49
CA ASN A 69 -4.22 8.70 -10.73
C ASN A 69 -4.87 9.85 -9.93
N ASN A 70 -4.07 10.75 -9.35
CA ASN A 70 -4.55 11.92 -8.59
C ASN A 70 -4.01 13.25 -9.16
N ILE A 71 -3.76 13.27 -10.47
CA ILE A 71 -3.37 14.45 -11.28
C ILE A 71 -4.48 14.68 -12.31
#